data_AF-A0A1C7I9P4-F1
#
_entry.id   AF-A0A1C7I9P4-F1
#
_cell.length_a   1.000
_cell.length_b   1.000
_cell.length_c   1.000
_cell.angle_alpha   90.00
_cell.angle_beta   90.00
_cell.angle_gamma   90.00
#
_symmetry.space_group_name_H-M   'P 1'
#
loop_
_entity.id
_entity.type
_entity.pdbx_description
1 polymer ?
#
loop_
_entity_poly.entity_id
_entity_poly.type
_entity_poly.pdbx_seq_one_letter_code
_entity_poly.pdbx_strand_id
1 'polypeptide(L)'
;MNLWKRAFLYTIRKKGKTLILFLVLSILSTFVLSGLSILSAVQQSALNLRQSVGGSIHLIRDEDNSWNWTYQQAPGGTLVGYTGSPITDHEIEKIMQVEGINAYNGVGDGSVFARDFSFISGIQFSERSDYSRLPSVTNSE
;
A
#
# COMPACT_ATOMS: atom_id res chain seq x y z
N MET A 1 -12.92 55.76 28.69
CA MET A 1 -13.58 54.64 29.41
C MET A 1 -13.43 53.37 28.57
N ASN A 2 -12.70 52.36 29.03
CA ASN A 2 -12.43 51.14 28.25
C ASN A 2 -13.65 50.20 28.22
N LEU A 3 -14.47 50.33 27.18
CA LEU A 3 -15.63 49.48 26.90
C LEU A 3 -15.27 47.99 26.84
N TRP A 4 -14.12 47.66 26.25
CA TRP A 4 -13.58 46.29 26.17
C TRP A 4 -13.38 45.62 27.53
N LYS A 5 -12.74 46.32 28.48
CA LYS A 5 -12.56 45.82 29.85
C LYS A 5 -13.91 45.57 30.52
N ARG A 6 -14.87 46.46 30.30
CA ARG A 6 -16.21 46.37 30.88
C ARG A 6 -17.00 45.18 30.33
N ALA A 7 -16.95 44.95 29.02
CA ALA A 7 -17.60 43.82 28.37
C ALA A 7 -17.04 42.48 28.89
N PHE A 8 -15.71 42.34 28.95
CA PHE A 8 -15.04 41.13 29.45
C PHE A 8 -15.42 40.81 30.90
N LEU A 9 -15.36 41.80 31.79
CA LEU A 9 -15.79 41.68 33.19
C LEU A 9 -17.28 41.30 33.30
N TYR A 10 -18.13 41.77 32.38
CA TYR A 10 -19.56 41.48 32.38
C TYR A 10 -19.85 40.02 32.04
N THR A 11 -19.15 39.46 31.05
CA THR A 11 -19.20 38.03 30.70
C THR A 11 -18.72 37.15 31.85
N ILE A 12 -17.61 37.51 32.51
CA ILE A 12 -17.07 36.73 33.65
C ILE A 12 -18.00 36.78 34.87
N ARG A 13 -18.74 37.89 35.07
CA ARG A 13 -19.65 38.05 36.22
C ARG A 13 -20.88 37.13 36.15
N LYS A 14 -21.33 36.73 34.95
CA LYS A 14 -22.49 35.85 34.74
C LYS A 14 -22.06 34.40 34.51
N LYS A 15 -21.31 33.85 35.47
CA LYS A 15 -20.59 32.55 35.39
C LYS A 15 -21.42 31.40 34.80
N GLY A 16 -22.66 31.19 35.22
CA GLY A 16 -23.49 30.09 34.72
C GLY A 16 -23.87 30.22 33.24
N LYS A 17 -24.44 31.37 32.85
CA LYS A 17 -24.91 31.59 31.47
C LYS A 17 -23.76 31.65 30.47
N THR A 18 -22.65 32.27 30.85
CA THR A 18 -21.46 32.35 29.99
C THR A 18 -20.73 31.01 29.87
N LEU A 19 -20.70 30.19 30.92
CA LEU A 19 -20.12 28.84 30.84
C LEU A 19 -20.93 27.92 29.91
N ILE A 20 -22.26 27.95 30.00
CA ILE A 20 -23.14 27.19 29.09
C ILE A 20 -22.93 27.64 27.64
N LEU A 21 -22.89 28.95 27.40
CA LEU A 21 -22.66 29.49 26.06
C LEU A 21 -21.29 29.09 25.50
N PHE A 22 -20.25 29.14 26.33
CA PHE A 22 -18.90 28.71 25.96
C PHE A 22 -18.85 27.21 25.63
N LEU A 23 -19.50 26.36 26.43
CA LEU A 23 -19.55 24.92 26.17
C LEU A 23 -20.23 24.60 24.84
N VAL A 24 -21.37 25.24 24.55
CA VAL A 24 -22.07 25.06 23.27
C VAL A 24 -21.20 25.50 22.10
N LEU A 25 -20.57 26.67 22.19
CA LEU A 25 -19.66 27.16 21.16
C LEU A 25 -18.48 26.21 20.96
N SER A 26 -17.90 25.71 22.06
CA SER A 26 -16.77 24.79 22.02
C SER A 26 -17.14 23.48 21.35
N ILE A 27 -18.32 22.91 21.66
CA ILE A 27 -18.81 21.68 21.03
C ILE A 27 -18.99 21.88 19.52
N LEU A 28 -19.65 22.97 19.11
CA LEU A 28 -19.84 23.30 17.69
C LEU A 28 -18.51 23.50 16.97
N SER A 29 -17.57 24.23 17.58
CA SER A 29 -16.24 24.47 17.01
C SER A 29 -15.47 23.17 16.83
N THR A 30 -15.47 22.28 17.82
CA THR A 30 -14.82 20.97 17.71
C THR A 30 -15.47 20.13 16.61
N PHE A 31 -16.79 20.17 16.46
CA PHE A 31 -17.48 19.42 15.41
C PHE A 31 -17.09 19.90 14.01
N VAL A 32 -17.04 21.22 13.80
CA VAL A 32 -16.59 21.82 12.53
C VAL A 32 -15.13 21.47 12.26
N LEU A 33 -14.26 21.61 13.26
CA LEU A 33 -12.84 21.35 13.10
C LEU A 33 -12.56 19.86 12.80
N SER A 34 -13.29 18.96 13.45
CA SER A 34 -13.25 17.53 13.16
C SER A 34 -13.74 17.23 11.75
N GLY A 35 -14.85 17.83 11.31
CA GLY A 35 -15.34 17.65 9.94
C GLY A 35 -14.33 18.12 8.89
N LEU A 36 -13.71 19.29 9.09
CA LEU A 36 -12.66 19.80 8.21
C LEU A 36 -11.39 18.92 8.23
N SER A 37 -11.02 18.40 9.40
CA SER A 37 -9.87 17.51 9.55
C SER A 37 -10.09 16.15 8.89
N ILE A 38 -11.30 15.60 8.98
CA ILE A 38 -11.67 14.37 8.30
C ILE A 38 -11.67 14.60 6.78
N LEU A 39 -12.24 15.72 6.31
CA LEU A 39 -12.27 16.05 4.89
C LEU A 39 -10.85 16.12 4.31
N SER A 40 -9.94 16.84 4.97
CA SER A 40 -8.55 16.94 4.52
C SER A 40 -7.82 15.60 4.56
N ALA A 41 -8.02 14.81 5.62
CA ALA A 41 -7.44 13.48 5.73
C ALA A 41 -7.94 12.51 4.64
N VAL A 42 -9.22 12.56 4.30
CA VAL A 42 -9.83 11.75 3.22
C VAL A 42 -9.30 12.19 1.86
N GLN A 43 -9.19 13.49 1.59
CA GLN A 43 -8.60 13.99 0.34
C GLN A 43 -7.15 13.53 0.17
N GLN A 44 -6.35 13.62 1.24
CA GLN A 44 -4.97 13.13 1.21
C GLN A 44 -4.91 11.61 1.01
N SER A 45 -5.75 10.86 1.68
CA SER A 45 -5.84 9.40 1.53
C SER A 45 -6.25 9.02 0.11
N ALA A 46 -7.23 9.73 -0.48
CA ALA A 46 -7.67 9.51 -1.85
C ALA A 46 -6.58 9.89 -2.86
N LEU A 47 -5.82 10.96 -2.63
CA LEU A 47 -4.67 11.33 -3.46
C LEU A 47 -3.59 10.25 -3.41
N ASN A 48 -3.19 9.84 -2.21
CA ASN A 48 -2.19 8.79 -2.01
C ASN A 48 -2.66 7.46 -2.62
N LEU A 49 -3.94 7.12 -2.51
CA LEU A 49 -4.52 5.95 -3.17
C LEU A 49 -4.47 6.07 -4.69
N ARG A 50 -4.81 7.23 -5.27
CA ARG A 50 -4.70 7.44 -6.73
C ARG A 50 -3.26 7.37 -7.21
N GLN A 51 -2.31 7.87 -6.41
CA GLN A 51 -0.87 7.77 -6.72
C GLN A 51 -0.35 6.34 -6.58
N SER A 52 -0.80 5.59 -5.57
CA SER A 52 -0.35 4.21 -5.34
C SER A 52 -0.99 3.22 -6.34
N VAL A 53 -2.30 3.28 -6.50
CA VAL A 53 -3.08 2.38 -7.38
C VAL A 53 -3.00 2.79 -8.85
N GLY A 54 -2.91 4.10 -9.13
CA GLY A 54 -2.83 4.63 -10.49
C GLY A 54 -1.41 4.95 -10.98
N GLY A 55 -0.40 4.95 -10.10
CA GLY A 55 0.98 5.30 -10.44
C GLY A 55 1.91 4.10 -10.63
N SER A 56 1.44 2.87 -10.41
CA SER A 56 2.21 1.66 -10.68
C SER A 56 1.51 0.82 -11.74
N ILE A 57 2.27 0.38 -12.74
CA ILE A 57 1.82 -0.51 -13.81
C ILE A 57 2.57 -1.82 -13.64
N HIS A 58 1.82 -2.93 -13.59
CA HIS A 58 2.40 -4.25 -13.49
C HIS A 58 2.54 -4.86 -14.89
N LEU A 59 3.77 -5.17 -15.28
CA LEU A 59 4.07 -5.98 -16.45
C LEU A 59 4.12 -7.43 -16.00
N ILE A 60 3.13 -8.21 -16.42
CA ILE A 60 3.05 -9.64 -16.12
C ILE A 60 3.29 -10.39 -17.42
N ARG A 61 4.03 -11.49 -17.36
CA ARG A 61 4.19 -12.38 -18.52
C ARG A 61 2.84 -12.97 -18.89
N ASP A 62 2.68 -13.37 -20.14
CA ASP A 62 1.45 -14.04 -20.57
C ASP A 62 1.38 -15.44 -19.96
N GLU A 63 0.77 -15.52 -18.77
CA GLU A 63 0.60 -16.76 -17.99
C GLU A 63 -0.57 -17.61 -18.51
N ASP A 64 -1.55 -17.00 -19.17
CA ASP A 64 -2.77 -17.66 -19.65
C ASP A 64 -2.50 -18.56 -20.88
N ASN A 65 -1.47 -18.22 -21.66
CA ASN A 65 -1.11 -18.99 -22.83
C ASN A 65 -0.27 -20.23 -22.46
N SER A 66 -0.94 -21.39 -22.49
CA SER A 66 -0.32 -22.70 -22.22
C SER A 66 0.88 -23.05 -23.11
N TRP A 67 1.04 -22.45 -24.30
CA TRP A 67 2.20 -22.71 -25.16
C TRP A 67 3.47 -22.02 -24.67
N ASN A 68 3.35 -21.00 -23.82
CA ASN A 68 4.50 -20.33 -23.23
C ASN A 68 5.11 -21.13 -22.07
N TRP A 69 4.54 -22.28 -21.72
CA TRP A 69 4.97 -23.12 -20.60
C TRP A 69 5.55 -24.45 -21.10
N THR A 70 6.73 -24.78 -20.59
CA THR A 70 7.38 -26.07 -20.83
C THR A 70 7.46 -26.88 -19.55
N TYR A 71 7.19 -28.17 -19.69
CA TYR A 71 7.19 -29.12 -18.59
C TYR A 71 8.27 -30.16 -18.88
N GLN A 72 9.28 -30.25 -18.01
CA GLN A 72 10.36 -31.23 -18.13
C GLN A 72 10.39 -32.11 -16.88
N GLN A 73 10.40 -33.42 -17.07
CA GLN A 73 10.52 -34.37 -15.96
C GLN A 73 11.96 -34.38 -15.45
N ALA A 74 12.18 -34.08 -14.17
CA ALA A 74 13.49 -34.10 -13.55
C ALA A 74 13.52 -34.98 -12.28
N PRO A 75 14.69 -35.42 -11.81
CA PRO A 75 14.81 -36.19 -10.56
C PRO A 75 14.35 -35.36 -9.35
N GLY A 76 13.10 -35.53 -8.92
CA GLY A 76 12.51 -34.76 -7.81
C GLY A 76 11.24 -33.97 -8.16
N GLY A 77 10.75 -34.04 -9.41
CA GLY A 77 9.47 -33.42 -9.79
C GLY A 77 9.37 -33.05 -11.26
N THR A 78 8.38 -32.24 -11.60
CA THR A 78 8.25 -31.63 -12.93
C THR A 78 8.79 -30.21 -12.87
N LEU A 79 9.83 -29.91 -13.64
CA LEU A 79 10.32 -28.56 -13.86
C LEU A 79 9.34 -27.83 -14.78
N VAL A 80 8.90 -26.65 -14.35
CA VAL A 80 8.02 -25.78 -15.13
C VAL A 80 8.84 -24.55 -15.52
N GLY A 81 9.12 -24.40 -16.81
CA GLY A 81 9.86 -23.28 -17.36
C GLY A 81 8.97 -22.42 -18.25
N TYR A 82 9.02 -21.11 -18.07
CA TYR A 82 8.43 -20.17 -19.02
C TYR A 82 9.35 -19.98 -20.22
N THR A 83 8.82 -20.21 -21.42
CA THR A 83 9.54 -20.12 -22.72
C THR A 83 8.93 -19.09 -23.67
N GLY A 84 7.88 -18.38 -23.24
CA GLY A 84 7.37 -17.23 -23.97
C GLY A 84 8.37 -16.07 -23.98
N SER A 85 8.00 -14.97 -24.64
CA SER A 85 8.84 -13.77 -24.74
C SER A 85 9.22 -13.25 -23.36
N PRO A 86 10.52 -13.19 -23.01
CA PRO A 86 10.95 -12.62 -21.74
C PRO A 86 10.76 -11.10 -21.77
N ILE A 87 10.59 -10.50 -20.58
CA ILE A 87 10.70 -9.05 -20.43
C ILE A 87 12.20 -8.73 -20.43
N THR A 88 12.65 -7.95 -21.39
CA THR A 88 14.07 -7.62 -21.59
C THR A 88 14.41 -6.24 -21.05
N ASP A 89 15.68 -6.04 -20.68
CA ASP A 89 16.17 -4.75 -20.17
C ASP A 89 15.96 -3.61 -21.17
N HIS A 90 16.09 -3.88 -22.48
CA HIS A 90 15.84 -2.91 -23.54
C HIS A 90 14.36 -2.45 -23.58
N GLU A 91 13.41 -3.35 -23.33
CA GLU A 91 12.00 -2.99 -23.23
C GLU A 91 11.73 -2.13 -21.99
N ILE A 92 12.37 -2.45 -20.86
CA ILE A 92 12.29 -1.63 -19.64
C ILE A 92 12.88 -0.24 -19.88
N GLU A 93 14.04 -0.14 -20.54
CA GLU A 93 14.67 1.14 -20.89
C GLU A 93 13.73 2.01 -21.74
N LYS A 94 13.07 1.41 -22.73
CA LYS A 94 12.09 2.09 -23.57
C LYS A 94 10.88 2.58 -22.77
N ILE A 95 10.42 1.81 -21.79
CA ILE A 95 9.32 2.19 -20.89
C ILE A 95 9.76 3.35 -19.98
N MET A 96 10.97 3.29 -19.44
CA MET A 96 11.54 4.35 -18.60
C MET A 96 11.71 5.69 -19.32
N GLN A 97 11.75 5.70 -20.66
CA GLN A 97 11.78 6.93 -21.47
C GLN A 97 10.41 7.64 -21.55
N VAL A 98 9.32 7.00 -21.12
CA VAL A 98 7.98 7.60 -21.13
C VAL A 98 7.86 8.64 -20.01
N GLU A 99 7.39 9.84 -20.37
CA GLU A 99 7.19 10.94 -19.41
C GLU A 99 6.23 10.53 -18.29
N GLY A 100 6.69 10.70 -17.03
CA GLY A 100 5.93 10.35 -15.84
C GLY A 100 6.31 9.01 -15.18
N ILE A 101 7.16 8.21 -15.81
CA ILE A 101 7.71 6.98 -15.21
C ILE A 101 9.03 7.30 -14.50
N ASN A 102 9.06 7.17 -13.18
CA ASN A 102 10.22 7.56 -12.36
C ASN A 102 11.10 6.37 -11.92
N ALA A 103 10.52 5.17 -11.81
CA ALA A 103 11.20 3.99 -11.29
C ALA A 103 10.52 2.70 -11.77
N TYR A 104 11.27 1.60 -11.73
CA TYR A 104 10.76 0.26 -11.94
C TYR A 104 11.27 -0.67 -10.84
N ASN A 105 10.56 -1.78 -10.62
CA ASN A 105 10.98 -2.84 -9.71
C ASN A 105 10.71 -4.20 -10.35
N GLY A 106 11.65 -5.14 -10.24
CA GLY A 106 11.50 -6.52 -10.67
C GLY A 106 11.06 -7.39 -9.51
N VAL A 107 9.95 -8.13 -9.66
CA VAL A 107 9.51 -9.12 -8.68
C VAL A 107 9.60 -10.50 -9.33
N GLY A 108 10.44 -11.36 -8.77
CA GLY A 108 10.56 -12.75 -9.17
C GLY A 108 9.92 -13.66 -8.13
N ASP A 109 9.00 -14.52 -8.58
CA ASP A 109 8.44 -15.60 -7.77
C ASP A 109 9.13 -16.92 -8.16
N GLY A 110 9.53 -17.71 -7.16
CA GLY A 110 10.19 -19.01 -7.36
C GLY A 110 9.78 -20.03 -6.31
N SER A 111 9.69 -21.28 -6.71
CA SER A 111 9.46 -22.42 -5.82
C SER A 111 10.75 -23.18 -5.60
N VAL A 112 10.99 -23.61 -4.36
CA VAL A 112 12.15 -24.43 -4.01
C VAL A 112 11.65 -25.80 -3.55
N PHE A 113 12.10 -26.85 -4.23
CA PHE A 113 11.89 -28.22 -3.78
C PHE A 113 13.12 -28.68 -3.00
N ALA A 114 12.98 -28.83 -1.69
CA ALA A 114 14.05 -29.34 -0.82
C ALA A 114 13.70 -30.76 -0.35
N ARG A 115 14.64 -31.70 -0.51
CA ARG A 115 14.61 -32.97 0.22
C ARG A 115 15.44 -32.82 1.49
N ASP A 116 14.96 -33.43 2.57
CA ASP A 116 15.67 -33.54 3.86
C ASP A 116 15.92 -32.22 4.61
N PHE A 117 14.91 -31.34 4.67
CA PHE A 117 14.94 -30.19 5.58
C PHE A 117 13.93 -30.36 6.73
N SER A 118 14.36 -30.06 7.94
CA SER A 118 13.49 -29.99 9.11
C SER A 118 12.99 -28.57 9.28
N PHE A 119 11.67 -28.40 9.32
CA PHE A 119 11.07 -27.12 9.68
C PHE A 119 11.29 -26.81 11.16
N ILE A 120 11.29 -25.51 11.48
CA ILE A 120 11.14 -25.07 12.87
C ILE A 120 9.76 -25.57 13.35
N SER A 121 9.73 -26.11 14.57
CA SER A 121 8.52 -26.68 15.17
C SER A 121 7.37 -25.66 15.16
N GLY A 122 6.23 -26.02 14.55
CA GLY A 122 5.05 -25.16 14.42
C GLY A 122 4.75 -24.66 13.00
N ILE A 123 5.66 -24.81 12.04
CA ILE A 123 5.40 -24.54 10.62
C ILE A 123 5.00 -25.86 9.95
N GLN A 124 3.76 -25.94 9.46
CA GLN A 124 3.27 -27.05 8.63
C GLN A 124 2.76 -26.49 7.31
N PHE A 125 3.25 -27.01 6.19
CA PHE A 125 2.58 -26.82 4.90
C PHE A 125 1.44 -27.82 4.78
N SER A 126 0.35 -27.41 4.14
CA SER A 126 -0.78 -28.32 3.89
C SER A 126 -0.39 -29.44 2.91
N GLU A 127 -1.13 -30.54 2.86
CA GLU A 127 -0.94 -31.65 1.89
C GLU A 127 -1.11 -31.22 0.41
N ARG A 128 -1.58 -30.00 0.15
CA ARG A 128 -1.60 -29.39 -1.18
C ARG A 128 -0.39 -28.49 -1.35
N SER A 129 0.12 -28.44 -2.59
CA SER A 129 1.14 -27.52 -3.08
C SER A 129 1.00 -26.14 -2.45
N ASP A 130 1.81 -25.88 -1.43
CA ASP A 130 1.75 -24.65 -0.66
C ASP A 130 2.71 -23.65 -1.31
N TYR A 131 2.14 -22.73 -2.09
CA TYR A 131 2.85 -21.66 -2.78
C TYR A 131 3.28 -20.60 -1.77
N SER A 132 4.20 -20.97 -0.87
CA SER A 132 4.81 -20.03 0.04
C SER A 132 5.67 -19.06 -0.77
N ARG A 133 5.20 -17.81 -0.83
CA ARG A 133 5.82 -16.71 -1.58
C ARG A 133 7.12 -16.34 -0.89
N LEU A 134 8.25 -16.77 -1.45
CA LEU A 134 9.55 -16.24 -1.05
C LEU A 134 9.79 -14.99 -1.89
N PRO A 135 9.73 -13.77 -1.30
CA PRO A 135 10.04 -12.58 -2.05
C PRO A 135 11.49 -12.68 -2.55
N SER A 136 11.69 -12.63 -3.86
CA SER A 136 13.02 -12.40 -4.43
C SER A 136 13.48 -11.01 -4.00
N VAL A 137 14.34 -10.96 -2.99
CA VAL A 137 15.08 -9.74 -2.67
C VAL A 137 16.25 -9.67 -3.65
N THR A 138 16.02 -9.07 -4.81
CA THR A 138 17.15 -8.56 -5.58
C THR A 138 17.67 -7.37 -4.79
N ASN A 139 18.75 -7.57 -4.02
CA ASN A 139 19.49 -6.47 -3.41
C ASN A 139 19.99 -5.59 -4.56
N SER A 140 19.25 -4.51 -4.86
CA SER A 140 19.81 -3.35 -5.54
C SER A 140 20.53 -2.49 -4.50
N GLU A 141 21.70 -2.97 -4.09
CA GLU A 141 22.87 -2.17 -3.68
C GLU A 141 24.10 -2.73 -4.38
#